data_AF-A0A7W8WNQ3-F1
#
_entry.id   AF-A0A7W8WNQ3-F1
#
_cell.length_a   1.000
_cell.length_b   1.000
_cell.length_c   1.000
_cell.angle_alpha   90.00
_cell.angle_beta   90.00
_cell.angle_gamma   90.00
#
_symmetry.space_group_name_H-M   'P 1'
#
loop_
_entity.id
_entity.type
_entity.pdbx_description
1 polymer ?
#
loop_
_entity_poly.entity_id
_entity_poly.type
_entity_poly.pdbx_seq_one_letter_code
_entity_poly.pdbx_strand_id
1 'polypeptide(L)'
;MPNKKRHRSLLQPSAAAHSKARLLPMPRKEASDLVLRARIALERLRNGEADRPLINLVSQVTLIVRFVVQAGHGKLDIEVLEAVKRGLEDALAEADNTGIWNVSETLIDGLIDVINEYDRQICVTRMEILVRASDHLDRLSYQAAARDTRAANSHVQLAR
;
A
#
# COMPACT_ATOMS: atom_id res chain seq x y z
N MET A 1 -47.92 38.80 -3.87
CA MET A 1 -47.66 37.40 -3.45
C MET A 1 -46.19 37.07 -3.73
N PRO A 2 -45.25 37.13 -2.77
CA PRO A 2 -43.86 36.78 -3.05
C PRO A 2 -43.61 35.29 -2.84
N ASN A 3 -43.16 34.63 -3.91
CA ASN A 3 -42.85 33.20 -3.99
C ASN A 3 -41.48 32.92 -3.34
N LYS A 4 -41.47 32.31 -2.14
CA LYS A 4 -40.24 31.88 -1.45
C LYS A 4 -39.70 30.59 -2.08
N LYS A 5 -38.73 30.71 -2.97
CA LYS A 5 -37.88 29.59 -3.43
C LYS A 5 -37.09 29.04 -2.24
N ARG A 6 -37.45 27.84 -1.77
CA ARG A 6 -36.69 27.08 -0.77
C ARG A 6 -35.45 26.48 -1.44
N HIS A 7 -34.27 27.03 -1.14
CA HIS A 7 -33.01 26.35 -1.42
C HIS A 7 -32.98 25.06 -0.58
N ARG A 8 -32.99 23.89 -1.26
CA ARG A 8 -32.64 22.61 -0.64
C ARG A 8 -31.17 22.71 -0.25
N SER A 9 -30.91 22.83 1.06
CA SER A 9 -29.59 22.62 1.62
C SER A 9 -29.16 21.19 1.28
N LEU A 10 -28.04 21.06 0.58
CA LEU A 10 -27.36 19.78 0.39
C LEU A 10 -26.95 19.28 1.78
N LEU A 11 -27.69 18.29 2.28
CA LEU A 11 -27.39 17.61 3.53
C LEU A 11 -25.98 17.02 3.44
N GLN A 12 -25.03 17.64 4.13
CA GLN A 12 -23.72 17.05 4.36
C GLN A 12 -23.92 15.76 5.17
N PRO A 13 -23.26 14.64 4.79
CA PRO A 13 -23.38 13.40 5.52
C PRO A 13 -22.88 13.59 6.97
N SER A 14 -23.69 13.16 7.93
CA SER A 14 -23.30 13.14 9.35
C SER A 14 -22.13 12.17 9.59
N ALA A 15 -21.30 12.44 10.60
CA ALA A 15 -20.23 11.55 11.05
C ALA A 15 -20.71 10.09 11.31
N ALA A 16 -21.99 9.90 11.65
CA ALA A 16 -22.62 8.59 11.82
C ALA A 16 -22.92 7.85 10.50
N ALA A 17 -23.02 8.55 9.37
CA ALA A 17 -23.09 7.93 8.05
C ALA A 17 -21.69 7.46 7.60
N HIS A 18 -20.65 8.23 7.93
CA HIS A 18 -19.26 7.85 7.71
C HIS A 18 -18.82 6.62 8.53
N SER A 19 -19.39 6.40 9.72
CA SER A 19 -19.10 5.20 10.53
C SER A 19 -19.70 3.92 9.95
N LYS A 20 -20.91 3.98 9.39
CA LYS A 20 -21.55 2.81 8.74
C LYS A 20 -20.96 2.49 7.38
N ALA A 21 -20.53 3.49 6.62
CA ALA A 21 -19.86 3.27 5.33
C ALA A 21 -18.58 2.43 5.46
N ARG A 22 -17.89 2.50 6.61
CA ARG A 22 -16.68 1.68 6.89
C ARG A 22 -16.97 0.19 7.06
N LEU A 23 -18.22 -0.18 7.31
CA LEU A 23 -18.65 -1.58 7.43
C LEU A 23 -18.87 -2.24 6.06
N LEU A 24 -18.94 -1.45 4.99
CA LEU A 24 -19.08 -1.94 3.63
C LEU A 24 -17.71 -2.06 2.94
N PRO A 25 -17.58 -2.93 1.92
CA PRO A 25 -16.41 -2.94 1.04
C PRO A 25 -16.24 -1.62 0.29
N MET A 26 -15.03 -1.40 -0.23
CA MET A 26 -14.70 -0.21 -1.03
C MET A 26 -15.63 -0.06 -2.25
N PRO A 27 -16.03 1.18 -2.61
CA PRO A 27 -16.74 1.41 -3.86
C PRO A 27 -15.97 0.83 -5.04
N ARG A 28 -16.67 0.07 -5.90
CA ARG A 28 -16.03 -0.72 -6.97
C ARG A 28 -15.10 0.09 -7.87
N LYS A 29 -15.43 1.34 -8.18
CA LYS A 29 -14.58 2.21 -9.00
C LYS A 29 -13.23 2.48 -8.35
N GLU A 30 -13.23 2.90 -7.09
CA GLU A 30 -12.00 3.17 -6.33
C GLU A 30 -11.15 1.91 -6.18
N ALA A 31 -11.82 0.77 -5.91
CA ALA A 31 -11.17 -0.53 -5.85
C ALA A 31 -10.46 -0.87 -7.17
N SER A 32 -11.17 -0.74 -8.29
CA SER A 32 -10.61 -1.00 -9.62
C SER A 32 -9.44 -0.06 -9.95
N ASP A 33 -9.51 1.22 -9.59
CA ASP A 33 -8.42 2.17 -9.84
C ASP A 33 -7.15 1.81 -9.05
N LEU A 34 -7.28 1.40 -7.78
CA LEU A 34 -6.16 0.94 -6.95
C LEU A 34 -5.54 -0.35 -7.48
N VAL A 35 -6.38 -1.33 -7.83
CA VAL A 35 -5.93 -2.61 -8.39
C VAL A 35 -5.24 -2.40 -9.74
N LEU A 36 -5.80 -1.54 -10.60
CA LEU A 36 -5.22 -1.22 -11.90
C LEU A 36 -3.82 -0.62 -11.75
N ARG A 37 -3.64 0.30 -10.80
CA ARG A 37 -2.32 0.90 -10.51
C ARG A 37 -1.30 -0.17 -10.09
N ALA A 38 -1.69 -1.11 -9.23
CA ALA A 38 -0.82 -2.20 -8.81
C ALA A 38 -0.47 -3.15 -9.96
N ARG A 39 -1.45 -3.51 -10.81
CA ARG A 39 -1.23 -4.36 -11.99
C ARG A 39 -0.32 -3.70 -13.03
N ILE A 40 -0.48 -2.40 -13.29
CA ILE A 40 0.43 -1.64 -14.16
C ILE A 40 1.84 -1.66 -13.59
N ALA A 41 1.97 -1.48 -12.27
CA ALA A 41 3.28 -1.48 -11.63
C ALA A 41 4.02 -2.81 -11.81
N LEU A 42 3.31 -3.92 -11.61
CA LEU A 42 3.84 -5.26 -11.86
C LEU A 42 4.25 -5.47 -13.31
N GLU A 43 3.43 -5.05 -14.26
CA GLU A 43 3.74 -5.24 -15.67
C GLU A 43 4.96 -4.42 -16.11
N ARG A 44 5.17 -3.23 -15.53
CA ARG A 44 6.39 -2.46 -15.72
C ARG A 44 7.62 -3.20 -15.18
N LEU A 45 7.53 -3.74 -13.96
CA LEU A 45 8.61 -4.55 -13.37
C LEU A 45 8.93 -5.78 -14.22
N ARG A 46 7.91 -6.46 -14.76
CA ARG A 46 8.07 -7.61 -15.67
C ARG A 46 8.79 -7.26 -16.97
N ASN A 47 8.60 -6.04 -17.47
CA ASN A 47 9.29 -5.53 -18.65
C ASN A 47 10.70 -5.01 -18.35
N GLY A 48 11.20 -5.19 -17.12
CA GLY A 48 12.53 -4.75 -16.69
C GLY A 48 12.60 -3.27 -16.34
N GLU A 49 11.48 -2.54 -16.33
CA GLU A 49 11.43 -1.19 -15.79
C GLU A 49 11.38 -1.26 -14.28
N ALA A 50 12.42 -0.77 -13.61
CA ALA A 50 12.45 -0.65 -12.17
C ALA A 50 13.04 0.70 -11.76
N ASP A 51 12.33 1.35 -10.83
CA ASP A 51 12.74 2.61 -10.22
C ASP A 51 12.25 2.65 -8.75
N ARG A 52 12.78 3.60 -7.97
CA ARG A 52 12.43 3.75 -6.55
C ARG A 52 10.92 3.94 -6.33
N PRO A 53 10.20 4.80 -7.08
CA PRO A 53 8.75 4.91 -6.96
C PRO A 53 7.99 3.60 -7.18
N LEU A 54 8.41 2.81 -8.17
CA LEU A 54 7.76 1.56 -8.55
C LEU A 54 7.96 0.48 -7.46
N ILE A 55 9.19 0.33 -6.97
CA ILE A 55 9.52 -0.58 -5.86
C ILE A 55 8.80 -0.17 -4.58
N ASN A 56 8.74 1.14 -4.28
CA ASN A 56 7.99 1.64 -3.13
C ASN A 56 6.50 1.32 -3.24
N LEU A 57 5.89 1.49 -4.41
CA LEU A 57 4.47 1.19 -4.62
C LEU A 57 4.17 -0.29 -4.36
N VAL A 58 4.94 -1.22 -4.95
CA VAL A 58 4.70 -2.66 -4.74
C VAL A 58 5.04 -3.10 -3.31
N SER A 59 5.98 -2.42 -2.65
CA SER A 59 6.27 -2.63 -1.22
C SER A 59 5.08 -2.22 -0.34
N GLN A 60 4.47 -1.06 -0.60
CA GLN A 60 3.28 -0.60 0.11
C GLN A 60 2.11 -1.57 -0.07
N VAL A 61 1.87 -2.04 -1.30
CA VAL A 61 0.86 -3.07 -1.60
C VAL A 61 1.14 -4.35 -0.80
N THR A 62 2.39 -4.83 -0.81
CA THR A 62 2.80 -6.03 -0.06
C THR A 62 2.56 -5.88 1.44
N LEU A 63 2.86 -4.71 2.02
CA LEU A 63 2.62 -4.43 3.44
C LEU A 63 1.14 -4.40 3.79
N ILE A 64 0.29 -3.81 2.93
CA ILE A 64 -1.16 -3.81 3.11
C ILE A 64 -1.68 -5.26 3.08
N VAL A 65 -1.29 -6.03 2.07
CA VAL A 65 -1.70 -7.44 1.92
C VAL A 65 -1.32 -8.24 3.15
N ARG A 66 -0.08 -8.09 3.62
CA ARG A 66 0.43 -8.75 4.83
C ARG A 66 -0.39 -8.39 6.06
N PHE A 67 -0.72 -7.11 6.25
CA PHE A 67 -1.53 -6.67 7.39
C PHE A 67 -2.93 -7.33 7.36
N VAL A 68 -3.56 -7.36 6.18
CA VAL A 68 -4.90 -7.95 6.00
C VAL A 68 -4.86 -9.48 6.19
N VAL A 69 -3.81 -10.16 5.70
CA VAL A 69 -3.56 -11.59 5.96
C VAL A 69 -3.42 -11.85 7.46
N GLN A 70 -2.59 -11.07 8.17
CA GLN A 70 -2.38 -11.20 9.62
C GLN A 70 -3.64 -10.93 10.44
N ALA A 71 -4.54 -10.08 9.94
CA ALA A 71 -5.86 -9.87 10.52
C ALA A 71 -6.86 -11.01 10.27
N GLY A 72 -6.45 -12.08 9.57
CA GLY A 72 -7.28 -13.26 9.27
C GLY A 72 -8.18 -13.10 8.04
N HIS A 73 -7.94 -12.08 7.22
CA HIS A 73 -8.76 -11.78 6.04
C HIS A 73 -8.07 -12.11 4.71
N GLY A 74 -6.88 -12.71 4.79
CA GLY A 74 -6.11 -13.15 3.64
C GLY A 74 -6.14 -14.67 3.41
N LYS A 75 -5.74 -15.11 2.22
CA LYS A 75 -5.52 -16.53 1.91
C LYS A 75 -4.10 -16.85 1.46
N LEU A 76 -3.31 -15.81 1.18
CA LEU A 76 -1.91 -15.99 0.80
C LEU A 76 -1.10 -16.42 2.03
N ASP A 77 -0.18 -17.37 1.81
CA ASP A 77 0.74 -17.83 2.85
C ASP A 77 1.64 -16.68 3.32
N ILE A 78 1.84 -16.59 4.63
CA ILE A 78 2.73 -15.60 5.24
C ILE A 78 4.19 -15.83 4.80
N GLU A 79 4.58 -17.07 4.52
CA GLU A 79 5.95 -17.37 4.07
C GLU A 79 6.23 -16.76 2.69
N VAL A 80 5.26 -16.78 1.78
CA VAL A 80 5.34 -16.12 0.47
C VAL A 80 5.49 -14.61 0.65
N LEU A 81 4.71 -14.02 1.54
CA LEU A 81 4.79 -12.58 1.84
C LEU A 81 6.15 -12.17 2.40
N GLU A 82 6.72 -12.97 3.31
CA GLU A 82 8.05 -12.69 3.86
C GLU A 82 9.16 -12.88 2.81
N ALA A 83 9.02 -13.84 1.90
CA ALA A 83 9.95 -14.02 0.78
C ALA A 83 9.91 -12.81 -0.18
N VAL A 84 8.71 -12.36 -0.58
CA VAL A 84 8.54 -11.17 -1.43
C VAL A 84 9.10 -9.92 -0.74
N LYS A 85 8.77 -9.73 0.55
CA LYS A 85 9.29 -8.60 1.32
C LYS A 85 10.81 -8.57 1.35
N ARG A 86 11.47 -9.70 1.62
CA ARG A 86 12.94 -9.81 1.58
C ARG A 86 13.48 -9.48 0.20
N GLY A 87 12.89 -10.02 -0.87
CA GLY A 87 13.31 -9.71 -2.23
C GLY A 87 13.21 -8.22 -2.58
N LEU A 88 12.18 -7.52 -2.08
CA LEU A 88 12.06 -6.07 -2.25
C LEU A 88 13.11 -5.30 -1.46
N GLU A 89 13.42 -5.72 -0.23
CA GLU A 89 14.48 -5.13 0.59
C GLU A 89 15.87 -5.32 -0.07
N ASP A 90 16.13 -6.51 -0.61
CA ASP A 90 17.37 -6.84 -1.32
C ASP A 90 17.51 -6.00 -2.61
N ALA A 91 16.46 -5.91 -3.42
CA ALA A 91 16.46 -5.08 -4.63
C ALA A 91 16.70 -3.59 -4.32
N LEU A 92 16.15 -3.11 -3.20
CA LEU A 92 16.37 -1.75 -2.72
C LEU A 92 17.82 -1.52 -2.30
N ALA A 93 18.37 -2.45 -1.52
CA ALA A 93 19.75 -2.38 -1.03
C ALA A 93 20.76 -2.50 -2.19
N GLU A 94 20.52 -3.38 -3.16
CA GLU A 94 21.34 -3.50 -4.36
C GLU A 94 21.33 -2.19 -5.16
N ALA A 95 20.15 -1.60 -5.38
CA ALA A 95 20.02 -0.33 -6.07
C ALA A 95 20.70 0.83 -5.33
N ASP A 96 20.60 0.88 -4.00
CA ASP A 96 21.26 1.91 -3.20
C ASP A 96 22.80 1.78 -3.23
N ASN A 97 23.32 0.55 -3.34
CA ASN A 97 24.76 0.29 -3.41
C ASN A 97 25.36 0.44 -4.81
N THR A 98 24.62 0.06 -5.86
CA THR A 98 25.14 -0.06 -7.23
C THR A 98 24.56 0.97 -8.19
N GLY A 99 23.42 1.59 -7.85
CA GLY A 99 22.62 2.42 -8.74
C GLY A 99 21.82 1.63 -9.77
N ILE A 100 21.89 0.30 -9.77
CA ILE A 100 21.24 -0.59 -10.75
C ILE A 100 20.03 -1.23 -10.10
N TRP A 101 18.88 -1.18 -10.79
CA TRP A 101 17.68 -1.87 -10.37
C TRP A 101 17.67 -3.28 -10.95
N ASN A 102 17.67 -4.28 -10.07
CA ASN A 102 17.57 -5.67 -10.44
C ASN A 102 16.40 -6.31 -9.68
N VAL A 103 15.45 -6.88 -10.42
CA VAL A 103 14.25 -7.51 -9.88
C VAL A 103 14.23 -8.93 -10.42
N SER A 104 14.47 -9.90 -9.54
CA SER A 104 14.56 -11.30 -9.93
C SER A 104 13.22 -11.85 -10.40
N GLU A 105 13.24 -12.82 -11.31
CA GLU A 105 12.03 -13.50 -11.79
C GLU A 105 11.23 -14.14 -10.63
N THR A 106 11.93 -14.70 -9.64
CA THR A 106 11.31 -15.22 -8.42
C THR A 106 10.57 -14.16 -7.60
N LEU A 107 11.08 -12.92 -7.60
CA LEU A 107 10.40 -11.80 -6.94
C LEU A 107 9.17 -11.36 -7.74
N ILE A 108 9.27 -11.34 -9.07
CA ILE A 108 8.13 -11.09 -9.96
C ILE A 108 7.01 -12.11 -9.73
N ASP A 109 7.35 -13.40 -9.66
CA ASP A 109 6.36 -14.46 -9.42
C ASP A 109 5.66 -14.30 -8.07
N GLY A 110 6.42 -14.01 -7.01
CA GLY A 110 5.81 -13.73 -5.71
C GLY A 110 4.95 -12.45 -5.72
N LEU A 111 5.34 -11.42 -6.48
CA LEU A 111 4.54 -10.19 -6.64
C LEU A 111 3.23 -10.44 -7.40
N ILE A 112 3.19 -11.38 -8.34
CA ILE A 112 1.95 -11.81 -9.00
C ILE A 112 0.96 -12.33 -7.95
N ASP A 113 1.40 -13.21 -7.06
CA ASP A 113 0.56 -13.77 -6.00
C ASP A 113 0.07 -12.69 -5.03
N VAL A 114 0.97 -11.80 -4.61
CA VAL A 114 0.62 -10.67 -3.73
C VAL A 114 -0.41 -9.75 -4.37
N ILE A 115 -0.28 -9.41 -5.65
CA ILE A 115 -1.20 -8.50 -6.33
C ILE A 115 -2.55 -9.16 -6.61
N ASN A 116 -2.58 -10.46 -6.90
CA ASN A 116 -3.83 -11.21 -6.99
C ASN A 116 -4.55 -11.28 -5.64
N GLU A 117 -3.80 -11.46 -4.54
CA GLU A 117 -4.35 -11.40 -3.19
C GLU A 117 -4.88 -9.99 -2.87
N TYR A 118 -4.14 -8.95 -3.24
CA TYR A 118 -4.54 -7.55 -3.05
C TYR A 118 -5.86 -7.22 -3.77
N ASP A 119 -5.99 -7.63 -5.04
CA ASP A 119 -7.21 -7.47 -5.82
C ASP A 119 -8.42 -8.12 -5.13
N ARG A 120 -8.25 -9.38 -4.68
CA ARG A 120 -9.30 -10.05 -3.93
C ARG A 120 -9.63 -9.28 -2.65
N GLN A 121 -8.63 -8.92 -1.86
CA GLN A 121 -8.81 -8.27 -0.56
C GLN A 121 -9.53 -6.94 -0.67
N ILE A 122 -9.17 -6.08 -1.62
CA ILE A 122 -9.84 -4.79 -1.82
C ILE A 122 -11.32 -4.98 -2.15
N CYS A 123 -11.65 -5.98 -2.98
CA CYS A 123 -13.01 -6.20 -3.44
C CYS A 123 -13.93 -6.79 -2.36
N VAL A 124 -13.39 -7.58 -1.42
CA VAL A 124 -14.21 -8.36 -0.47
C VAL A 124 -14.09 -7.91 0.99
N THR A 125 -13.01 -7.21 1.35
CA THR A 125 -12.74 -6.81 2.73
C THR A 125 -13.51 -5.53 3.06
N ARG A 126 -14.01 -5.45 4.30
CA ARG A 126 -14.64 -4.21 4.81
C ARG A 126 -13.64 -3.07 4.80
N MET A 127 -14.09 -1.88 4.40
CA MET A 127 -13.27 -0.68 4.31
C MET A 127 -12.52 -0.38 5.62
N GLU A 128 -13.12 -0.66 6.78
CA GLU A 128 -12.48 -0.47 8.08
C GLU A 128 -11.12 -1.18 8.20
N ILE A 129 -10.99 -2.41 7.69
CA ILE A 129 -9.73 -3.16 7.78
C ILE A 129 -8.67 -2.55 6.87
N LEU A 130 -9.06 -2.09 5.67
CA LEU A 130 -8.16 -1.40 4.75
C LEU A 130 -7.69 -0.05 5.31
N VAL A 131 -8.57 0.69 5.99
CA VAL A 131 -8.19 1.93 6.69
C VAL A 131 -7.19 1.63 7.79
N ARG A 132 -7.39 0.59 8.60
CA ARG A 132 -6.43 0.18 9.62
C ARG A 132 -5.07 -0.24 9.03
N ALA A 133 -5.09 -0.92 7.88
CA ALA A 133 -3.87 -1.28 7.16
C ALA A 133 -3.12 -0.04 6.64
N SER A 134 -3.84 0.94 6.09
CA SER A 134 -3.28 2.22 5.65
C SER A 134 -2.69 3.01 6.83
N ASP A 135 -3.42 3.14 7.94
CA ASP A 135 -2.93 3.81 9.15
C ASP A 135 -1.67 3.13 9.70
N HIS A 136 -1.59 1.80 9.60
CA HIS A 136 -0.41 1.03 9.99
C HIS A 136 0.79 1.34 9.08
N LEU A 137 0.57 1.40 7.77
CA LEU A 137 1.59 1.75 6.78
C LEU A 137 2.13 3.17 7.01
N ASP A 138 1.26 4.14 7.31
CA ASP A 138 1.66 5.51 7.63
C ASP A 138 2.58 5.53 8.86
N ARG A 139 2.22 4.79 9.93
CA ARG A 139 3.07 4.68 11.13
C ARG A 139 4.44 4.08 10.82
N LEU A 140 4.50 3.04 10.00
CA LEU A 140 5.78 2.45 9.58
C LEU A 140 6.64 3.47 8.81
N SER A 141 6.01 4.24 7.93
CA SER A 141 6.67 5.29 7.13
C SER A 141 7.23 6.40 8.02
N TYR A 142 6.45 6.88 9.01
CA TYR A 142 6.93 7.84 10.01
C TYR A 142 8.09 7.29 10.85
N GLN A 143 8.03 6.02 11.24
CA GLN A 143 9.11 5.39 12.01
C GLN A 143 10.38 5.23 11.19
N ALA A 144 10.28 4.89 9.91
CA ALA A 144 11.42 4.82 9.00
C ALA A 144 12.10 6.20 8.86
N ALA A 145 11.33 7.24 8.55
CA ALA A 145 11.86 8.61 8.46
C ALA A 145 12.51 9.10 9.77
N ALA A 146 11.94 8.72 10.93
CA ALA A 146 12.52 9.03 12.23
C ALA A 146 13.84 8.27 12.52
N ARG A 147 14.04 7.08 11.93
CA ARG A 147 15.31 6.34 12.04
C ARG A 147 16.38 6.97 11.17
N ASP A 148 16.05 7.34 9.93
CA ASP A 148 16.99 7.96 8.99
C ASP A 148 17.52 9.30 9.52
N THR A 149 16.63 10.12 10.09
CA THR A 149 17.02 11.39 10.73
C THR A 149 17.93 11.20 11.94
N ARG A 150 17.73 10.14 12.75
CA ARG A 150 18.64 9.81 13.85
C ARG A 150 19.98 9.30 13.36
N ALA A 151 20.01 8.41 12.37
CA ALA A 151 21.25 7.88 11.80
C ALA A 151 22.11 8.99 11.20
N ALA A 152 21.51 9.93 10.48
CA ALA A 152 22.18 11.11 9.94
C ALA A 152 22.79 11.99 11.05
N ASN A 153 22.06 12.23 12.14
CA ASN A 153 22.55 13.03 13.26
C ASN A 153 23.70 12.34 14.03
N SER A 154 23.67 11.01 14.18
CA SER A 154 24.75 10.25 14.81
C SER A 154 26.04 10.25 13.99
N HIS A 155 25.95 10.16 12.66
CA HIS A 155 27.11 10.29 11.77
C HIS A 155 27.77 11.68 11.85
N VAL A 156 26.97 12.74 12.00
CA VAL A 156 27.49 14.12 12.16
C VAL A 156 28.19 14.33 13.51
N GLN A 157 27.76 13.61 14.57
CA GLN A 157 28.38 13.70 15.90
C GLN A 157 29.71 12.94 16.04
N LEU A 158 29.91 11.86 15.28
CA LEU A 158 31.16 11.07 15.32
C LEU A 158 32.28 11.64 14.45
N ALA A 159 31.98 12.63 13.59
CA ALA A 159 32.94 13.28 12.70
C ALA A 159 33.48 14.63 13.27
N ARG A 160 33.28 14.91 14.56
CA ARG A 160 33.79 16.07 15.29
C ARG A 160 34.72 15.63 16.42
#